data_AF-A0A7Z0PGL0-F1
#
_entry.id   AF-A0A7Z0PGL0-F1
#
_cell.length_a   1.000
_cell.length_b   1.000
_cell.length_c   1.000
_cell.angle_alpha   90.00
_cell.angle_beta   90.00
_cell.angle_gamma   90.00
#
_symmetry.space_group_name_H-M   'P 1'
#
loop_
_entity.id
_entity.type
_entity.pdbx_description
1 polymer ?
#
loop_
_entity_poly.entity_id
_entity_poly.type
_entity_poly.pdbx_seq_one_letter_code
_entity_poly.pdbx_strand_id
1 'polypeptide(L)'
;MKVSLKGLIAFMIIFNLISCGSAKNDEQIKENVSVEKPVEEIKEEKVEEQKEEVKEEVKEEKTQKKNEDTKEEVIVGKNDILRYHYRRIAKKIDPNVSFDGVNLEKYRITDTEIFFGDNEELALDLEKFRPIFKSGVGLPSLYYGATLNPKKREVDMTKKHLVFTFDDGPRNKNHEAIREIFNEYDQTASFFVLGEMVKKNPQMIVKTYLDGHEIMGHSYTHPNLTKLSSEKVWEEYQKTNDEIFKVIGLDVWRIRPPYGAANDRVRDIVGGRENSILWDVDSLDWKSRNVDKIVARVLPVVKDGDVVLFHDLYKETYEAVKYMVPILIEQGYQFISYEDMMNIKNR
;
A
#
# COMPACT_ATOMS: atom_id res chain seq x y z
N MET A 1 37.21 7.96 -47.79
CA MET A 1 36.76 6.56 -47.58
C MET A 1 35.24 6.52 -47.66
N LYS A 2 34.69 5.83 -48.67
CA LYS A 2 33.27 5.50 -48.81
C LYS A 2 33.02 4.15 -48.14
N VAL A 3 31.93 3.98 -47.39
CA VAL A 3 31.05 2.80 -47.16
C VAL A 3 29.97 3.30 -46.17
N SER A 4 28.67 3.01 -46.18
CA SER A 4 27.69 2.48 -47.13
C SER A 4 26.33 2.68 -46.45
N LEU A 5 25.34 3.15 -47.21
CA LEU A 5 23.92 3.25 -46.86
C LEU A 5 23.25 1.88 -47.09
N LYS A 6 22.46 1.36 -46.15
CA LYS A 6 21.29 0.48 -46.39
C LYS A 6 20.64 0.04 -45.08
N GLY A 7 19.32 0.23 -44.98
CA GLY A 7 18.48 -0.25 -43.89
C GLY A 7 17.13 0.47 -43.82
N LEU A 8 16.39 0.50 -44.92
CA LEU A 8 14.99 0.94 -45.00
C LEU A 8 14.11 -0.29 -44.75
N ILE A 9 12.99 -0.17 -44.04
CA ILE A 9 11.68 -0.71 -44.43
C ILE A 9 10.60 0.01 -43.60
N ALA A 10 9.70 0.65 -44.34
CA ALA A 10 8.47 1.28 -43.89
C ALA A 10 7.33 0.26 -43.86
N PHE A 11 6.32 0.47 -43.02
CA PHE A 11 5.00 -0.11 -43.23
C PHE A 11 3.93 0.96 -43.02
N MET A 12 3.26 1.31 -44.12
CA MET A 12 2.16 2.27 -44.20
C MET A 12 0.92 1.52 -44.69
N ILE A 13 -0.13 1.57 -43.88
CA ILE A 13 -1.59 1.57 -44.13
C ILE A 13 -2.09 1.04 -45.49
N ILE A 14 -3.01 0.06 -45.45
CA ILE A 14 -4.07 -0.12 -46.45
C ILE A 14 -5.41 -0.34 -45.74
N PHE A 15 -6.34 0.61 -45.96
CA PHE A 15 -7.78 0.47 -45.76
C PHE A 15 -8.38 -0.29 -46.96
N ASN A 16 -9.35 -1.18 -46.73
CA ASN A 16 -10.31 -1.56 -47.76
C ASN A 16 -11.71 -1.77 -47.15
N LEU A 17 -12.66 -1.01 -47.67
CA LEU A 17 -14.10 -1.08 -47.46
C LEU A 17 -14.71 -1.75 -48.70
N ILE A 18 -15.48 -2.82 -48.54
CA ILE A 18 -16.45 -3.29 -49.53
C ILE A 18 -17.76 -3.66 -48.80
N SER A 19 -18.86 -3.22 -49.40
CA SER A 19 -20.26 -3.24 -48.96
C SER A 19 -21.06 -4.38 -49.62
N CYS A 20 -22.28 -4.61 -49.10
CA CYS A 20 -23.43 -5.39 -49.61
C CYS A 20 -23.41 -6.92 -49.39
N GLY A 21 -24.48 -7.61 -48.97
CA GLY A 21 -25.87 -7.26 -48.62
C GLY A 21 -26.77 -8.53 -48.60
N SER A 22 -27.94 -8.44 -47.92
CA SER A 22 -29.14 -9.34 -47.99
C SER A 22 -29.00 -10.76 -47.37
N ALA A 23 -29.98 -11.44 -46.72
CA ALA A 23 -31.40 -11.27 -46.41
C ALA A 23 -31.81 -12.37 -45.37
N LYS A 24 -32.83 -12.11 -44.51
CA LYS A 24 -34.01 -12.95 -44.15
C LYS A 24 -33.84 -14.49 -43.99
N ASN A 25 -34.35 -15.22 -42.99
CA ASN A 25 -35.64 -15.23 -42.27
C ASN A 25 -35.57 -16.20 -41.06
N ASP A 26 -36.50 -16.04 -40.10
CA ASP A 26 -37.30 -17.02 -39.31
C ASP A 26 -36.73 -18.44 -39.03
N GLU A 27 -36.87 -19.06 -37.84
CA GLU A 27 -38.14 -19.42 -37.18
C GLU A 27 -37.87 -20.06 -35.79
N GLN A 28 -38.85 -20.00 -34.89
CA GLN A 28 -38.87 -20.59 -33.55
C GLN A 28 -39.04 -22.11 -33.57
N ILE A 29 -38.36 -22.86 -32.68
CA ILE A 29 -38.93 -24.06 -32.03
C ILE A 29 -38.46 -24.13 -30.57
N LYS A 30 -39.43 -24.21 -29.64
CA LYS A 30 -39.27 -24.62 -28.24
C LYS A 30 -39.43 -26.14 -28.15
N GLU A 31 -38.70 -26.79 -27.26
CA GLU A 31 -39.24 -27.93 -26.53
C GLU A 31 -38.57 -28.10 -25.15
N ASN A 32 -39.42 -28.37 -24.16
CA ASN A 32 -39.14 -28.53 -22.73
C ASN A 32 -38.67 -29.95 -22.42
N VAL A 33 -37.84 -30.14 -21.38
CA VAL A 33 -38.06 -31.17 -20.35
C VAL A 33 -37.50 -30.69 -19.00
N SER A 34 -38.35 -30.79 -17.99
CA SER A 34 -38.23 -30.52 -16.54
C SER A 34 -37.54 -31.69 -15.78
N VAL A 35 -37.01 -31.61 -14.55
CA VAL A 35 -37.71 -31.58 -13.24
C VAL A 35 -36.64 -31.70 -12.10
N GLU A 36 -36.81 -30.86 -11.06
CA GLU A 36 -36.54 -30.98 -9.59
C GLU A 36 -35.20 -31.43 -8.93
N LYS A 37 -34.68 -30.48 -8.09
CA LYS A 37 -34.29 -30.50 -6.63
C LYS A 37 -33.81 -31.79 -5.92
N PRO A 38 -33.23 -31.70 -4.69
CA PRO A 38 -32.19 -30.82 -4.13
C PRO A 38 -31.02 -31.65 -3.51
N VAL A 39 -29.91 -31.04 -3.09
CA VAL A 39 -28.84 -31.74 -2.35
C VAL A 39 -28.97 -31.48 -0.85
N GLU A 40 -29.02 -32.59 -0.11
CA GLU A 40 -29.15 -32.71 1.34
C GLU A 40 -27.88 -32.35 2.12
N GLU A 41 -28.17 -32.01 3.37
CA GLU A 41 -27.32 -31.84 4.55
C GLU A 41 -26.67 -33.18 4.97
N ILE A 42 -25.36 -33.22 5.24
CA ILE A 42 -24.71 -34.37 5.90
C ILE A 42 -24.11 -33.93 7.23
N LYS A 43 -24.50 -34.71 8.24
CA LYS A 43 -24.22 -34.61 9.67
C LYS A 43 -22.83 -35.10 10.06
N GLU A 44 -22.40 -34.63 11.22
CA GLU A 44 -21.35 -35.16 12.09
C GLU A 44 -21.62 -36.61 12.51
N GLU A 45 -20.57 -37.44 12.60
CA GLU A 45 -20.36 -38.37 13.73
C GLU A 45 -18.89 -38.84 13.86
N LYS A 46 -18.34 -38.60 15.06
CA LYS A 46 -17.43 -39.42 15.90
C LYS A 46 -16.15 -40.04 15.33
N VAL A 47 -15.03 -39.66 15.94
CA VAL A 47 -14.10 -40.62 16.59
C VAL A 47 -13.60 -40.01 17.90
N GLU A 48 -14.04 -40.57 19.03
CA GLU A 48 -13.51 -40.33 20.38
C GLU A 48 -13.09 -41.70 20.94
N GLU A 49 -11.79 -41.96 20.95
CA GLU A 49 -11.05 -42.96 21.75
C GLU A 49 -9.59 -42.74 21.33
N GLN A 50 -8.73 -42.10 22.12
CA GLN A 50 -8.10 -42.68 23.30
C GLN A 50 -7.73 -41.58 24.29
N LYS A 51 -8.16 -41.74 25.55
CA LYS A 51 -7.67 -40.99 26.71
C LYS A 51 -6.91 -41.96 27.62
N GLU A 52 -5.97 -41.37 28.36
CA GLU A 52 -5.37 -41.83 29.62
C GLU A 52 -4.12 -42.72 29.57
N GLU A 53 -2.97 -42.05 29.64
CA GLU A 53 -1.84 -42.24 30.58
C GLU A 53 -0.93 -41.02 30.31
N VAL A 54 -0.63 -40.09 31.22
CA VAL A 54 0.14 -40.18 32.47
C VAL A 54 -0.04 -38.85 33.23
N LYS A 55 -0.22 -38.91 34.55
CA LYS A 55 -0.05 -37.78 35.47
C LYS A 55 1.30 -37.87 36.20
N GLU A 56 1.80 -36.69 36.56
CA GLU A 56 2.80 -36.33 37.60
C GLU A 56 4.22 -35.89 37.20
N GLU A 57 4.45 -34.60 37.51
CA GLU A 57 5.63 -33.89 38.03
C GLU A 57 7.01 -33.98 37.35
N VAL A 58 7.46 -32.84 36.79
CA VAL A 58 8.88 -32.43 36.84
C VAL A 58 8.98 -30.91 37.11
N LYS A 59 9.75 -30.57 38.14
CA LYS A 59 10.24 -29.23 38.52
C LYS A 59 11.40 -28.76 37.62
N GLU A 60 11.52 -27.43 37.51
CA GLU A 60 12.74 -26.61 37.32
C GLU A 60 13.59 -26.68 36.02
N GLU A 61 13.83 -25.45 35.52
CA GLU A 61 14.99 -24.89 34.79
C GLU A 61 15.43 -25.32 33.37
N LYS A 62 15.36 -24.30 32.48
CA LYS A 62 16.30 -23.86 31.42
C LYS A 62 16.58 -24.76 30.19
N THR A 63 16.29 -24.22 29.00
CA THR A 63 17.26 -24.09 27.88
C THR A 63 16.72 -23.08 26.84
N GLN A 64 17.27 -21.86 26.75
CA GLN A 64 18.30 -21.45 25.77
C GLN A 64 18.08 -21.97 24.33
N LYS A 65 17.74 -21.06 23.41
CA LYS A 65 18.24 -21.12 22.03
C LYS A 65 19.57 -20.36 21.95
N LYS A 66 20.66 -21.12 21.84
CA LYS A 66 21.89 -20.66 21.21
C LYS A 66 21.68 -20.78 19.70
N ASN A 67 21.84 -19.68 18.97
CA ASN A 67 22.61 -19.73 17.73
C ASN A 67 23.95 -19.09 18.08
N GLU A 68 24.99 -19.83 17.73
CA GLU A 68 26.39 -19.46 17.86
C GLU A 68 26.73 -18.37 16.84
N ASP A 69 27.76 -17.60 17.19
CA ASP A 69 28.33 -16.44 16.50
C ASP A 69 27.62 -15.08 16.71
N THR A 70 28.13 -14.38 17.73
CA THR A 70 27.95 -12.94 18.06
C THR A 70 26.52 -12.48 18.38
N LYS A 71 26.07 -12.75 19.61
CA LYS A 71 24.95 -12.02 20.23
C LYS A 71 25.45 -10.68 20.76
N GLU A 72 25.34 -9.63 19.94
CA GLU A 72 25.00 -8.33 20.49
C GLU A 72 23.55 -8.41 20.98
N GLU A 73 23.27 -7.92 22.19
CA GLU A 73 21.89 -7.68 22.61
C GLU A 73 21.26 -6.72 21.59
N VAL A 74 20.29 -7.20 20.80
CA VAL A 74 19.53 -6.30 19.93
C VAL A 74 18.75 -5.38 20.87
N ILE A 75 19.26 -4.17 21.05
CA ILE A 75 18.53 -3.07 21.67
C ILE A 75 17.37 -2.78 20.71
N VAL A 76 16.22 -3.38 21.00
CA VAL A 76 14.97 -3.16 20.26
C VAL A 76 14.41 -1.84 20.78
N GLY A 77 14.57 -0.78 20.00
CA GLY A 77 14.11 0.53 20.41
C GLY A 77 12.60 0.66 20.32
N LYS A 78 12.02 1.73 20.87
CA LYS A 78 10.56 1.98 20.80
C LYS A 78 10.04 1.96 19.36
N ASN A 79 10.87 2.42 18.42
CA ASN A 79 10.54 2.51 17.00
C ASN A 79 10.42 1.12 16.35
N ASP A 80 10.91 0.07 16.98
CA ASP A 80 10.83 -1.28 16.44
C ASP A 80 9.50 -1.96 16.79
N ILE A 81 8.88 -1.60 17.92
CA ILE A 81 7.65 -2.26 18.40
C ILE A 81 6.40 -1.38 18.31
N LEU A 82 6.52 -0.05 18.37
CA LEU A 82 5.39 0.88 18.39
C LEU A 82 5.17 1.52 17.01
N ARG A 83 3.89 1.64 16.62
CA ARG A 83 3.44 2.38 15.43
C ARG A 83 3.69 3.89 15.58
N TYR A 84 3.83 4.58 14.46
CA TYR A 84 4.25 5.98 14.35
C TYR A 84 3.48 6.92 15.29
N HIS A 85 2.16 6.80 15.35
CA HIS A 85 1.32 7.64 16.23
C HIS A 85 0.83 6.94 17.51
N TYR A 86 1.60 5.96 18.03
CA TYR A 86 1.20 5.18 19.21
C TYR A 86 0.67 6.03 20.37
N ARG A 87 1.27 7.19 20.67
CA ARG A 87 0.82 8.07 21.77
C ARG A 87 -0.63 8.54 21.59
N ARG A 88 -0.97 8.97 20.38
CA ARG A 88 -2.29 9.51 20.06
C ARG A 88 -3.33 8.39 19.93
N ILE A 89 -2.92 7.25 19.36
CA ILE A 89 -3.76 6.05 19.27
C ILE A 89 -4.07 5.55 20.69
N ALA A 90 -3.06 5.41 21.55
CA ALA A 90 -3.21 4.99 22.94
C ALA A 90 -4.12 5.93 23.74
N LYS A 91 -3.96 7.26 23.63
CA LYS A 91 -4.85 8.23 24.30
C LYS A 91 -6.32 8.15 23.85
N LYS A 92 -6.58 7.65 22.63
CA LYS A 92 -7.95 7.38 22.16
C LYS A 92 -8.53 6.09 22.75
N ILE A 93 -7.69 5.10 23.04
CA ILE A 93 -8.08 3.84 23.70
C ILE A 93 -8.30 4.07 25.20
N ASP A 94 -7.40 4.82 25.84
CA ASP A 94 -7.45 5.15 27.26
C ASP A 94 -6.96 6.59 27.49
N PRO A 95 -7.85 7.55 27.81
CA PRO A 95 -7.45 8.94 28.03
C PRO A 95 -6.47 9.15 29.19
N ASN A 96 -6.38 8.21 30.13
CA ASN A 96 -5.51 8.30 31.29
C ASN A 96 -4.09 7.78 31.03
N VAL A 97 -3.85 7.13 29.89
CA VAL A 97 -2.52 6.63 29.56
C VAL A 97 -1.55 7.79 29.34
N SER A 98 -0.38 7.70 29.97
CA SER A 98 0.70 8.68 29.83
C SER A 98 2.01 7.99 29.53
N PHE A 99 2.72 8.53 28.54
CA PHE A 99 4.07 8.10 28.16
C PHE A 99 5.10 9.17 28.54
N ASP A 100 4.71 10.13 29.38
CA ASP A 100 5.54 11.27 29.77
C ASP A 100 6.49 10.83 30.89
N GLY A 101 7.79 11.08 30.72
CA GLY A 101 8.81 10.61 31.66
C GLY A 101 9.14 9.12 31.60
N VAL A 102 8.47 8.33 30.74
CA VAL A 102 8.70 6.88 30.60
C VAL A 102 9.80 6.62 29.56
N ASN A 103 10.80 5.82 29.94
CA ASN A 103 11.84 5.35 29.04
C ASN A 103 11.32 4.19 28.16
N LEU A 104 10.94 4.49 26.92
CA LEU A 104 10.33 3.50 26.02
C LEU A 104 11.34 2.58 25.32
N GLU A 105 12.63 2.80 25.51
CA GLU A 105 13.69 1.91 25.02
C GLU A 105 13.92 0.70 25.96
N LYS A 106 13.29 0.73 27.14
CA LYS A 106 13.32 -0.36 28.11
C LYS A 106 11.92 -0.90 28.32
N TYR A 107 11.76 -2.21 28.13
CA TYR A 107 10.50 -2.86 28.37
C TYR A 107 10.66 -4.33 28.73
N ARG A 108 9.63 -4.87 29.39
CA ARG A 108 9.44 -6.30 29.66
C ARG A 108 8.07 -6.72 29.16
N ILE A 109 8.00 -7.86 28.48
CA ILE A 109 6.75 -8.42 27.96
C ILE A 109 6.36 -9.65 28.80
N THR A 110 5.07 -9.79 29.05
CA THR A 110 4.41 -10.98 29.60
C THR A 110 3.37 -11.50 28.60
N ASP A 111 2.65 -12.55 28.95
CA ASP A 111 1.59 -13.11 28.09
C ASP A 111 0.44 -12.12 27.84
N THR A 112 0.20 -11.18 28.76
CA THR A 112 -0.96 -10.26 28.71
C THR A 112 -0.58 -8.79 28.68
N GLU A 113 0.61 -8.41 29.13
CA GLU A 113 1.02 -7.02 29.30
C GLU A 113 2.44 -6.75 28.79
N ILE A 114 2.67 -5.51 28.33
CA ILE A 114 4.00 -4.93 28.17
C ILE A 114 4.20 -3.82 29.19
N PHE A 115 5.34 -3.87 29.87
CA PHE A 115 5.78 -2.90 30.87
C PHE A 115 6.89 -2.06 30.27
N PHE A 116 6.76 -0.74 30.28
CA PHE A 116 7.78 0.21 29.81
C PHE A 116 8.40 0.96 30.97
N GLY A 117 9.66 1.36 30.76
CA GLY A 117 10.42 2.22 31.67
C GLY A 117 11.39 1.45 32.57
N ASP A 118 12.19 2.20 33.32
CA ASP A 118 13.28 1.65 34.15
C ASP A 118 12.73 0.86 35.35
N ASN A 119 11.56 1.24 35.85
CA ASN A 119 10.88 0.59 36.98
C ASN A 119 9.44 0.20 36.61
N GLU A 120 9.19 -0.06 35.33
CA GLU A 120 7.87 -0.50 34.83
C GLU A 120 6.76 0.52 35.10
N GLU A 121 7.07 1.81 34.95
CA GLU A 121 6.17 2.94 35.24
C GLU A 121 4.90 2.94 34.38
N LEU A 122 4.91 2.25 33.24
CA LEU A 122 3.78 2.13 32.32
C LEU A 122 3.51 0.67 31.97
N ALA A 123 2.37 0.16 32.41
CA ALA A 123 1.84 -1.14 31.99
C ALA A 123 0.75 -0.95 30.92
N LEU A 124 0.85 -1.68 29.81
CA LEU A 124 -0.15 -1.71 28.74
C LEU A 124 -0.62 -3.15 28.51
N ASP A 125 -1.93 -3.36 28.63
CA ASP A 125 -2.59 -4.61 28.23
C ASP A 125 -2.43 -4.83 26.71
N LEU A 126 -1.88 -5.98 26.34
CA LEU A 126 -1.47 -6.27 24.97
C LEU A 126 -2.66 -6.31 24.00
N GLU A 127 -3.79 -6.88 24.41
CA GLU A 127 -4.99 -6.99 23.56
C GLU A 127 -5.71 -5.65 23.43
N LYS A 128 -5.86 -4.90 24.53
CA LYS A 128 -6.44 -3.55 24.55
C LYS A 128 -5.64 -2.59 23.67
N PHE A 129 -4.31 -2.66 23.73
CA PHE A 129 -3.41 -1.76 23.01
C PHE A 129 -2.86 -2.31 21.70
N ARG A 130 -3.36 -3.45 21.19
CA ARG A 130 -2.98 -3.99 19.87
C ARG A 130 -3.00 -2.97 18.70
N PRO A 131 -3.80 -1.89 18.68
CA PRO A 131 -3.70 -0.86 17.64
C PRO A 131 -2.39 -0.06 17.61
N ILE A 132 -1.55 -0.13 18.67
CA ILE A 132 -0.30 0.62 18.74
C ILE A 132 0.92 -0.22 18.40
N PHE A 133 0.82 -1.55 18.34
CA PHE A 133 1.96 -2.42 18.08
C PHE A 133 2.15 -2.69 16.58
N LYS A 134 3.41 -2.79 16.16
CA LYS A 134 3.79 -3.14 14.78
C LYS A 134 3.51 -4.60 14.47
N SER A 135 3.46 -4.93 13.18
CA SER A 135 3.36 -6.32 12.74
C SER A 135 4.73 -7.01 12.79
N GLY A 136 4.75 -8.33 12.93
CA GLY A 136 5.99 -9.11 12.81
C GLY A 136 6.96 -9.03 14.00
N VAL A 137 6.57 -8.38 15.11
CA VAL A 137 7.43 -8.18 16.30
C VAL A 137 7.09 -9.10 17.48
N GLY A 138 6.20 -10.07 17.27
CA GLY A 138 5.77 -11.01 18.32
C GLY A 138 4.77 -10.42 19.33
N LEU A 139 4.19 -9.25 19.05
CA LEU A 139 3.10 -8.64 19.83
C LEU A 139 1.78 -8.70 19.06
N PRO A 140 0.61 -8.75 19.75
CA PRO A 140 -0.67 -8.67 19.06
C PRO A 140 -0.80 -7.33 18.34
N SER A 141 -1.27 -7.36 17.10
CA SER A 141 -1.41 -6.16 16.29
C SER A 141 -2.76 -6.14 15.58
N LEU A 142 -3.06 -5.07 14.84
CA LEU A 142 -4.20 -5.06 13.91
C LEU A 142 -3.99 -5.98 12.69
N TYR A 143 -2.76 -6.40 12.43
CA TYR A 143 -2.39 -7.28 11.34
C TYR A 143 -2.29 -8.73 11.85
N TYR A 144 -3.01 -9.64 11.19
CA TYR A 144 -3.06 -11.06 11.52
C TYR A 144 -2.49 -11.96 10.42
N GLY A 145 -2.04 -11.38 9.31
CA GLY A 145 -1.47 -12.14 8.21
C GLY A 145 -0.04 -12.61 8.47
N ALA A 146 0.47 -13.47 7.60
CA ALA A 146 1.89 -13.82 7.57
C ALA A 146 2.75 -12.60 7.18
N THR A 147 4.02 -12.60 7.55
CA THR A 147 4.96 -11.56 7.10
C THR A 147 4.99 -11.50 5.57
N LEU A 148 4.71 -10.32 5.02
CA LEU A 148 4.79 -10.06 3.59
C LEU A 148 6.20 -9.60 3.23
N ASN A 149 6.79 -10.23 2.21
CA ASN A 149 8.11 -9.89 1.71
C ASN A 149 7.95 -9.26 0.32
N PRO A 150 7.79 -7.93 0.23
CA PRO A 150 7.60 -7.27 -1.06
C PRO A 150 8.86 -7.37 -1.91
N LYS A 151 8.69 -7.40 -3.25
CA LYS A 151 9.79 -7.30 -4.20
C LYS A 151 10.58 -6.02 -3.92
N LYS A 152 11.90 -6.15 -3.80
CA LYS A 152 12.81 -5.01 -3.70
C LYS A 152 13.40 -4.71 -5.06
N ARG A 153 13.51 -3.43 -5.40
CA ARG A 153 14.15 -2.95 -6.62
C ARG A 153 15.32 -2.06 -6.24
N GLU A 154 16.46 -2.25 -6.90
CA GLU A 154 17.65 -1.44 -6.64
C GLU A 154 17.49 -0.05 -7.26
N VAL A 155 17.88 0.97 -6.51
CA VAL A 155 17.91 2.37 -6.98
C VAL A 155 19.28 2.63 -7.62
N ASP A 156 19.29 2.88 -8.93
CA ASP A 156 20.49 3.16 -9.70
C ASP A 156 20.83 4.64 -9.63
N MET A 157 21.77 4.99 -8.75
CA MET A 157 22.22 6.36 -8.53
C MET A 157 22.86 7.04 -9.76
N THR A 158 23.12 6.32 -10.84
CA THR A 158 23.63 6.88 -12.10
C THR A 158 22.52 7.38 -13.04
N LYS A 159 21.26 7.02 -12.75
CA LYS A 159 20.09 7.43 -13.54
C LYS A 159 19.44 8.68 -12.98
N LYS A 160 18.59 9.29 -13.82
CA LYS A 160 17.60 10.27 -13.36
C LYS A 160 16.45 9.51 -12.72
N HIS A 161 15.79 10.10 -11.74
CA HIS A 161 14.73 9.48 -10.97
C HIS A 161 13.41 10.25 -11.13
N LEU A 162 12.31 9.53 -11.28
CA LEU A 162 10.95 10.07 -11.25
C LEU A 162 10.10 9.29 -10.24
N VAL A 163 9.13 9.96 -9.63
CA VAL A 163 8.13 9.33 -8.79
C VAL A 163 6.77 9.50 -9.45
N PHE A 164 6.26 8.45 -10.08
CA PHE A 164 4.89 8.44 -10.58
C PHE A 164 3.95 8.01 -9.47
N THR A 165 2.99 8.90 -9.17
CA THR A 165 2.07 8.74 -8.05
C THR A 165 0.63 8.65 -8.53
N PHE A 166 -0.17 7.80 -7.88
CA PHE A 166 -1.55 7.52 -8.25
C PHE A 166 -2.49 7.65 -7.06
N ASP A 167 -3.46 8.56 -7.17
CA ASP A 167 -4.44 8.84 -6.11
C ASP A 167 -5.77 8.08 -6.31
N ASP A 168 -6.56 7.99 -5.23
CA ASP A 168 -7.95 7.52 -5.12
C ASP A 168 -8.22 6.00 -5.14
N GLY A 169 -7.24 5.19 -5.55
CA GLY A 169 -7.40 3.75 -5.64
C GLY A 169 -7.43 3.01 -4.30
N PRO A 170 -7.53 1.67 -4.34
CA PRO A 170 -7.80 0.84 -5.52
C PRO A 170 -9.31 0.67 -5.73
N ARG A 171 -9.82 1.06 -6.91
CA ARG A 171 -11.28 1.04 -7.17
C ARG A 171 -11.70 0.15 -8.33
N ASN A 172 -10.84 -0.04 -9.33
CA ASN A 172 -11.18 -0.78 -10.52
C ASN A 172 -9.92 -1.38 -11.18
N LYS A 173 -10.11 -2.10 -12.28
CA LYS A 173 -9.04 -2.78 -13.03
C LYS A 173 -7.88 -1.90 -13.49
N ASN A 174 -8.06 -0.57 -13.57
CA ASN A 174 -6.98 0.32 -13.99
C ASN A 174 -5.85 0.37 -12.95
N HIS A 175 -6.14 0.21 -11.65
CA HIS A 175 -5.11 0.08 -10.61
C HIS A 175 -4.19 -1.11 -10.89
N GLU A 176 -4.77 -2.29 -11.17
CA GLU A 176 -4.00 -3.49 -11.52
C GLU A 176 -3.25 -3.33 -12.84
N ALA A 177 -3.88 -2.74 -13.85
CA ALA A 177 -3.25 -2.54 -15.16
C ALA A 177 -2.07 -1.56 -15.08
N ILE A 178 -2.18 -0.50 -14.26
CA ILE A 178 -1.08 0.44 -14.01
C ILE A 178 0.06 -0.26 -13.26
N ARG A 179 -0.26 -0.98 -12.18
CA ARG A 179 0.72 -1.81 -11.46
C ARG A 179 1.49 -2.73 -12.42
N GLU A 180 0.79 -3.38 -13.34
CA GLU A 180 1.40 -4.31 -14.31
C GLU A 180 2.36 -3.63 -15.29
N ILE A 181 2.09 -2.39 -15.72
CA ILE A 181 3.04 -1.62 -16.55
C ILE A 181 4.38 -1.48 -15.80
N PHE A 182 4.35 -1.03 -14.54
CA PHE A 182 5.60 -0.84 -13.79
C PHE A 182 6.31 -2.16 -13.51
N ASN A 183 5.58 -3.26 -13.29
CA ASN A 183 6.16 -4.59 -13.16
C ASN A 183 6.88 -5.07 -14.43
N GLU A 184 6.30 -4.82 -15.61
CA GLU A 184 6.88 -5.19 -16.91
C GLU A 184 8.28 -4.60 -17.11
N TYR A 185 8.50 -3.38 -16.62
CA TYR A 185 9.78 -2.66 -16.76
C TYR A 185 10.67 -2.75 -15.52
N ASP A 186 10.30 -3.57 -14.53
CA ASP A 186 10.94 -3.63 -13.22
C ASP A 186 11.13 -2.26 -12.55
N GLN A 187 10.05 -1.50 -12.47
CA GLN A 187 10.00 -0.15 -11.94
C GLN A 187 9.04 -0.05 -10.74
N THR A 188 9.21 0.99 -9.93
CA THR A 188 8.33 1.25 -8.78
C THR A 188 7.37 2.41 -9.07
N ALA A 189 6.16 2.32 -8.53
CA ALA A 189 5.15 3.37 -8.53
C ALA A 189 4.65 3.54 -7.09
N SER A 190 4.09 4.70 -6.78
CA SER A 190 3.54 5.02 -5.46
C SER A 190 2.04 5.26 -5.54
N PHE A 191 1.27 4.60 -4.67
CA PHE A 191 -0.18 4.69 -4.64
C PHE A 191 -0.66 5.35 -3.36
N PHE A 192 -1.36 6.47 -3.49
CA PHE A 192 -2.06 7.14 -2.40
C PHE A 192 -3.50 6.63 -2.36
N VAL A 193 -3.77 5.72 -1.43
CA VAL A 193 -5.01 4.93 -1.41
C VAL A 193 -6.02 5.48 -0.41
N LEU A 194 -7.30 5.42 -0.78
CA LEU A 194 -8.40 5.75 0.12
C LEU A 194 -8.66 4.60 1.09
N GLY A 195 -8.77 4.90 2.38
CA GLY A 195 -9.01 3.87 3.39
C GLY A 195 -10.30 3.07 3.16
N GLU A 196 -11.36 3.70 2.67
CA GLU A 196 -12.58 2.97 2.30
C GLU A 196 -12.38 2.02 1.11
N MET A 197 -11.46 2.32 0.20
CA MET A 197 -11.14 1.49 -0.96
C MET A 197 -10.23 0.34 -0.57
N VAL A 198 -9.27 0.57 0.32
CA VAL A 198 -8.45 -0.50 0.94
C VAL A 198 -9.35 -1.53 1.61
N LYS A 199 -10.33 -1.08 2.40
CA LYS A 199 -11.30 -1.97 3.07
C LYS A 199 -12.13 -2.78 2.07
N LYS A 200 -12.51 -2.19 0.94
CA LYS A 200 -13.34 -2.84 -0.10
C LYS A 200 -12.52 -3.82 -0.95
N ASN A 201 -11.25 -3.50 -1.22
CA ASN A 201 -10.40 -4.24 -2.16
C ASN A 201 -9.03 -4.61 -1.54
N PRO A 202 -8.99 -5.32 -0.40
CA PRO A 202 -7.73 -5.57 0.31
C PRO A 202 -6.73 -6.39 -0.51
N GLN A 203 -7.21 -7.36 -1.31
CA GLN A 203 -6.34 -8.21 -2.12
C GLN A 203 -5.56 -7.42 -3.20
N MET A 204 -6.15 -6.35 -3.74
CA MET A 204 -5.44 -5.47 -4.69
C MET A 204 -4.26 -4.80 -4.00
N ILE A 205 -4.43 -4.29 -2.78
CA ILE A 205 -3.35 -3.68 -1.99
C ILE A 205 -2.26 -4.68 -1.65
N VAL A 206 -2.62 -5.90 -1.22
CA VAL A 206 -1.64 -6.96 -0.93
C VAL A 206 -0.78 -7.24 -2.15
N LYS A 207 -1.40 -7.40 -3.33
CA LYS A 207 -0.68 -7.66 -4.58
C LYS A 207 0.22 -6.49 -4.96
N THR A 208 -0.30 -5.26 -4.92
CA THR A 208 0.47 -4.04 -5.22
C THR A 208 1.67 -3.89 -4.29
N TYR A 209 1.50 -4.14 -3.00
CA TYR A 209 2.61 -4.13 -2.05
C TYR A 209 3.62 -5.25 -2.31
N LEU A 210 3.16 -6.50 -2.50
CA LEU A 210 4.05 -7.65 -2.76
C LEU A 210 4.88 -7.48 -4.05
N ASP A 211 4.32 -6.80 -5.05
CA ASP A 211 5.02 -6.47 -6.29
C ASP A 211 6.05 -5.34 -6.14
N GLY A 212 6.24 -4.81 -4.93
CA GLY A 212 7.28 -3.82 -4.63
C GLY A 212 6.87 -2.38 -4.93
N HIS A 213 5.57 -2.10 -5.07
CA HIS A 213 5.08 -0.72 -5.17
C HIS A 213 4.85 -0.12 -3.79
N GLU A 214 4.95 1.20 -3.71
CA GLU A 214 4.78 1.92 -2.45
C GLU A 214 3.30 2.25 -2.22
N ILE A 215 2.83 2.08 -0.98
CA ILE A 215 1.46 2.39 -0.56
C ILE A 215 1.51 3.48 0.50
N MET A 216 0.68 4.52 0.36
CA MET A 216 0.53 5.65 1.28
C MET A 216 -0.95 6.04 1.43
N GLY A 217 -1.30 6.83 2.44
CA GLY A 217 -2.70 7.21 2.69
C GLY A 217 -3.19 8.39 1.85
N HIS A 218 -4.47 8.39 1.47
CA HIS A 218 -5.15 9.51 0.80
C HIS A 218 -6.41 10.00 1.53
N SER A 219 -6.44 9.94 2.87
CA SER A 219 -7.65 10.04 3.72
C SER A 219 -8.59 8.84 3.59
N TYR A 220 -9.69 8.82 4.35
CA TYR A 220 -10.60 7.67 4.41
C TYR A 220 -11.72 7.81 3.39
N THR A 221 -12.35 8.99 3.28
CA THR A 221 -13.51 9.26 2.41
C THR A 221 -13.28 10.38 1.38
N HIS A 222 -12.04 10.82 1.17
CA HIS A 222 -11.68 11.92 0.27
C HIS A 222 -12.29 13.31 0.62
N PRO A 223 -12.44 13.73 1.90
CA PRO A 223 -12.92 15.08 2.21
C PRO A 223 -11.82 16.13 2.05
N ASN A 224 -12.21 17.38 1.84
CA ASN A 224 -11.28 18.49 2.01
C ASN A 224 -10.95 18.66 3.52
N LEU A 225 -9.78 18.16 3.93
CA LEU A 225 -9.34 18.12 5.33
C LEU A 225 -9.33 19.50 6.01
N THR A 226 -9.08 20.57 5.25
CA THR A 226 -9.06 21.95 5.79
C THR A 226 -10.44 22.42 6.28
N LYS A 227 -11.52 21.77 5.83
CA LYS A 227 -12.92 22.07 6.20
C LYS A 227 -13.45 21.24 7.36
N LEU A 228 -12.66 20.28 7.86
CA LEU A 228 -13.04 19.40 8.95
C LEU A 228 -12.51 19.90 10.31
N SER A 229 -13.13 19.47 11.42
CA SER A 229 -12.55 19.65 12.75
C SER A 229 -11.26 18.85 12.91
N SER A 230 -10.45 19.16 13.93
CA SER A 230 -9.19 18.46 14.18
C SER A 230 -9.37 16.96 14.45
N GLU A 231 -10.45 16.60 15.13
CA GLU A 231 -10.82 15.21 15.43
C GLU A 231 -11.17 14.46 14.13
N LYS A 232 -11.95 15.08 13.24
CA LYS A 232 -12.34 14.48 11.98
C LYS A 232 -11.14 14.34 11.02
N VAL A 233 -10.22 15.31 10.98
CA VAL A 233 -8.97 15.16 10.22
C VAL A 233 -8.18 13.95 10.72
N TRP A 234 -8.06 13.81 12.05
CA TRP A 234 -7.39 12.67 12.64
C TRP A 234 -8.07 11.34 12.33
N GLU A 235 -9.40 11.28 12.40
CA GLU A 235 -10.16 10.09 12.05
C GLU A 235 -9.95 9.69 10.59
N GLU A 236 -10.04 10.64 9.65
CA GLU A 236 -9.78 10.42 8.22
C GLU A 236 -8.37 9.90 7.94
N TYR A 237 -7.38 10.43 8.65
CA TYR A 237 -5.99 10.04 8.51
C TYR A 237 -5.69 8.68 9.16
N GLN A 238 -5.98 8.53 10.46
CA GLN A 238 -5.60 7.33 11.22
C GLN A 238 -6.40 6.10 10.77
N LYS A 239 -7.68 6.26 10.42
CA LYS A 239 -8.50 5.13 9.97
C LYS A 239 -7.97 4.57 8.64
N THR A 240 -7.46 5.41 7.75
CA THR A 240 -6.80 4.95 6.51
C THR A 240 -5.53 4.18 6.82
N ASN A 241 -4.67 4.69 7.70
CA ASN A 241 -3.45 3.99 8.10
C ASN A 241 -3.76 2.65 8.76
N ASP A 242 -4.84 2.57 9.56
CA ASP A 242 -5.30 1.31 10.16
C ASP A 242 -5.81 0.31 9.12
N GLU A 243 -6.57 0.74 8.10
CA GLU A 243 -7.01 -0.16 7.03
C GLU A 243 -5.82 -0.68 6.20
N ILE A 244 -4.82 0.17 5.91
CA ILE A 244 -3.59 -0.26 5.23
C ILE A 244 -2.83 -1.26 6.10
N PHE A 245 -2.61 -0.94 7.38
CA PHE A 245 -1.89 -1.80 8.32
C PHE A 245 -2.57 -3.17 8.48
N LYS A 246 -3.90 -3.23 8.58
CA LYS A 246 -4.64 -4.51 8.67
C LYS A 246 -4.41 -5.42 7.47
N VAL A 247 -4.10 -4.87 6.31
CA VAL A 247 -4.01 -5.60 5.05
C VAL A 247 -2.58 -6.00 4.71
N ILE A 248 -1.59 -5.14 4.99
CA ILE A 248 -0.19 -5.39 4.62
C ILE A 248 0.81 -5.36 5.78
N GLY A 249 0.35 -5.12 7.00
CA GLY A 249 1.20 -5.05 8.20
C GLY A 249 2.13 -3.83 8.25
N LEU A 250 2.13 -3.00 7.21
CA LEU A 250 2.96 -1.81 7.11
C LEU A 250 2.26 -0.64 7.80
N ASP A 251 2.97 -0.03 8.74
CA ASP A 251 2.52 1.21 9.37
C ASP A 251 2.90 2.38 8.48
N VAL A 252 1.95 2.84 7.66
CA VAL A 252 2.14 4.02 6.82
C VAL A 252 1.83 5.28 7.62
N TRP A 253 2.65 6.32 7.48
CA TRP A 253 2.47 7.59 8.19
C TRP A 253 2.35 8.81 7.27
N ARG A 254 2.71 8.68 5.98
CA ARG A 254 2.55 9.77 5.02
C ARG A 254 1.18 9.76 4.37
N ILE A 255 0.70 10.97 4.08
CA ILE A 255 -0.57 11.23 3.44
C ILE A 255 -0.38 12.22 2.28
N ARG A 256 -1.11 12.01 1.19
CA ARG A 256 -1.44 13.11 0.28
C ARG A 256 -2.83 13.61 0.65
N PRO A 257 -3.00 14.87 1.09
CA PRO A 257 -4.33 15.40 1.39
C PRO A 257 -5.16 15.54 0.11
N PRO A 258 -6.44 15.09 0.11
CA PRO A 258 -7.34 15.33 -1.00
C PRO A 258 -7.32 16.77 -1.49
N TYR A 259 -7.37 16.95 -2.81
CA TYR A 259 -7.28 18.26 -3.48
C TYR A 259 -5.95 19.03 -3.25
N GLY A 260 -4.94 18.40 -2.67
CA GLY A 260 -3.73 19.09 -2.18
C GLY A 260 -4.01 20.05 -1.02
N ALA A 261 -5.17 19.93 -0.37
CA ALA A 261 -5.64 20.90 0.61
C ALA A 261 -5.08 20.62 2.02
N ALA A 262 -4.01 21.31 2.40
CA ALA A 262 -3.39 21.23 3.72
C ALA A 262 -2.99 22.61 4.26
N ASN A 263 -3.53 22.96 5.43
CA ASN A 263 -3.08 24.08 6.25
C ASN A 263 -2.24 23.57 7.43
N ASP A 264 -1.66 24.47 8.22
CA ASP A 264 -0.75 24.08 9.32
C ASP A 264 -1.45 23.17 10.35
N ARG A 265 -2.71 23.45 10.67
CA ARG A 265 -3.52 22.57 11.52
C ARG A 265 -3.60 21.13 10.98
N VAL A 266 -3.85 20.96 9.68
CA VAL A 266 -3.88 19.62 9.06
C VAL A 266 -2.50 18.97 9.14
N ARG A 267 -1.42 19.70 8.82
CA ARG A 267 -0.04 19.20 8.87
C ARG A 267 0.35 18.74 10.28
N ASP A 268 0.06 19.55 11.29
CA ASP A 268 0.34 19.22 12.69
C ASP A 268 -0.38 17.94 13.13
N ILE A 269 -1.63 17.77 12.69
CA ILE A 269 -2.44 16.59 13.03
C ILE A 269 -1.87 15.30 12.42
N VAL A 270 -1.31 15.37 11.22
CA VAL A 270 -0.76 14.21 10.49
C VAL A 270 0.74 14.00 10.73
N GLY A 271 1.30 14.69 11.72
CA GLY A 271 2.68 14.47 12.18
C GLY A 271 3.74 15.34 11.51
N GLY A 272 3.37 16.39 10.78
CA GLY A 272 4.31 17.36 10.21
C GLY A 272 4.06 17.71 8.75
N ARG A 273 4.82 18.67 8.23
CA ARG A 273 4.71 19.10 6.83
C ARG A 273 5.26 18.05 5.87
N GLU A 274 6.32 17.37 6.27
CA GLU A 274 6.99 16.26 5.60
C GLU A 274 6.11 15.03 5.42
N ASN A 275 5.07 14.88 6.25
CA ASN A 275 4.09 13.80 6.11
C ASN A 275 2.99 14.14 5.11
N SER A 276 2.85 15.40 4.69
CA SER A 276 1.87 15.86 3.72
C SER A 276 2.51 15.99 2.33
N ILE A 277 2.40 14.94 1.52
CA ILE A 277 3.02 14.86 0.21
C ILE A 277 2.16 15.56 -0.85
N LEU A 278 2.79 16.41 -1.67
CA LEU A 278 2.18 17.00 -2.86
C LEU A 278 2.89 16.48 -4.12
N TRP A 279 2.93 17.27 -5.19
CA TRP A 279 3.51 16.91 -6.47
C TRP A 279 4.16 18.14 -7.12
N ASP A 280 5.07 17.89 -8.05
CA ASP A 280 5.74 18.91 -8.86
C ASP A 280 5.00 19.09 -10.20
N VAL A 281 4.51 17.99 -10.78
CA VAL A 281 3.81 17.97 -12.08
C VAL A 281 2.42 17.36 -11.91
N ASP A 282 1.38 18.14 -12.22
CA ASP A 282 0.00 17.66 -12.29
C ASP A 282 -0.33 17.23 -13.72
N SER A 283 -0.68 15.96 -13.93
CA SER A 283 -1.07 15.44 -15.25
C SER A 283 -2.41 15.99 -15.77
N LEU A 284 -3.25 16.56 -14.90
CA LEU A 284 -4.64 16.95 -15.17
C LEU A 284 -5.45 15.85 -15.88
N ASP A 285 -5.12 14.58 -15.61
CA ASP A 285 -5.85 13.43 -16.15
C ASP A 285 -7.33 13.45 -15.74
N TRP A 286 -7.61 13.76 -14.48
CA TRP A 286 -8.93 13.92 -13.90
C TRP A 286 -9.80 14.94 -14.63
N LYS A 287 -9.18 15.99 -15.21
CA LYS A 287 -9.85 17.07 -15.94
C LYS A 287 -9.96 16.79 -17.43
N SER A 288 -8.86 16.36 -18.05
CA SER A 288 -8.76 16.28 -19.51
C SER A 288 -9.41 15.04 -20.10
N ARG A 289 -9.34 13.89 -19.41
CA ARG A 289 -9.84 12.58 -19.87
C ARG A 289 -9.45 12.30 -21.32
N ASN A 290 -8.19 12.58 -21.64
CA ASN A 290 -7.68 12.45 -23.00
C ASN A 290 -6.19 12.12 -22.95
N VAL A 291 -5.83 10.98 -23.56
CA VAL A 291 -4.47 10.43 -23.54
C VAL A 291 -3.45 11.44 -24.06
N ASP A 292 -3.68 12.00 -25.24
CA ASP A 292 -2.72 12.92 -25.87
C ASP A 292 -2.49 14.19 -25.04
N LYS A 293 -3.55 14.72 -24.41
CA LYS A 293 -3.44 15.88 -23.51
C LYS A 293 -2.66 15.57 -22.23
N ILE A 294 -2.84 14.36 -21.67
CA ILE A 294 -2.08 13.90 -20.50
C ILE A 294 -0.60 13.79 -20.87
N VAL A 295 -0.30 13.10 -21.97
CA VAL A 295 1.08 12.90 -22.45
C VAL A 295 1.76 14.24 -22.76
N ALA A 296 1.11 15.11 -23.54
CA ALA A 296 1.65 16.42 -23.92
C ALA A 296 1.86 17.35 -22.73
N ARG A 297 1.17 17.11 -21.61
CA ARG A 297 1.31 17.90 -20.38
C ARG A 297 2.46 17.41 -19.50
N VAL A 298 2.70 16.10 -19.43
CA VAL A 298 3.70 15.52 -18.54
C VAL A 298 5.05 15.36 -19.23
N LEU A 299 5.07 14.66 -20.36
CA LEU A 299 6.31 14.20 -21.00
C LEU A 299 7.32 15.32 -21.31
N PRO A 300 6.91 16.52 -21.78
CA PRO A 300 7.87 17.58 -22.12
C PRO A 300 8.46 18.33 -20.92
N VAL A 301 7.87 18.20 -19.72
CA VAL A 301 8.22 19.06 -18.57
C VAL A 301 8.83 18.31 -17.39
N VAL A 302 8.68 16.98 -17.33
CA VAL A 302 9.26 16.17 -16.25
C VAL A 302 10.79 16.23 -16.26
N LYS A 303 11.36 16.39 -15.08
CA LYS A 303 12.80 16.42 -14.82
C LYS A 303 13.17 15.48 -13.68
N ASP A 304 14.46 15.23 -13.55
CA ASP A 304 15.03 14.46 -12.45
C ASP A 304 14.55 15.00 -11.09
N GLY A 305 14.05 14.11 -10.25
CA GLY A 305 13.54 14.43 -8.92
C GLY A 305 12.05 14.76 -8.84
N ASP A 306 11.32 14.85 -9.96
CA ASP A 306 9.91 15.23 -9.95
C ASP A 306 8.99 14.13 -9.39
N VAL A 307 7.98 14.58 -8.63
CA VAL A 307 6.81 13.79 -8.23
C VAL A 307 5.64 14.15 -9.14
N VAL A 308 5.10 13.17 -9.86
CA VAL A 308 4.05 13.38 -10.87
C VAL A 308 2.71 12.82 -10.37
N LEU A 309 1.67 13.65 -10.37
CA LEU A 309 0.31 13.28 -9.95
C LEU A 309 -0.51 12.71 -11.11
N PHE A 310 -1.07 11.53 -10.87
CA PHE A 310 -2.10 10.86 -11.67
C PHE A 310 -3.18 10.27 -10.76
N HIS A 311 -4.23 9.72 -11.36
CA HIS A 311 -5.30 8.98 -10.68
C HIS A 311 -5.46 7.60 -11.34
N ASP A 312 -5.40 6.51 -10.57
CA ASP A 312 -5.54 5.14 -11.08
C ASP A 312 -7.00 4.73 -11.37
N LEU A 313 -7.87 5.70 -11.53
CA LEU A 313 -9.29 5.52 -11.75
C LEU A 313 -9.65 5.40 -13.23
N TYR A 314 -8.84 5.97 -14.12
CA TYR A 314 -9.26 6.29 -15.49
C TYR A 314 -8.49 5.48 -16.54
N LYS A 315 -9.21 5.06 -17.58
CA LYS A 315 -8.61 4.33 -18.70
C LYS A 315 -7.58 5.20 -19.40
N GLU A 316 -7.87 6.48 -19.56
CA GLU A 316 -6.99 7.44 -20.24
C GLU A 316 -5.68 7.65 -19.47
N THR A 317 -5.72 7.59 -18.14
CA THR A 317 -4.51 7.60 -17.31
C THR A 317 -3.67 6.35 -17.58
N TYR A 318 -4.29 5.16 -17.57
CA TYR A 318 -3.60 3.91 -17.90
C TYR A 318 -2.93 3.97 -19.29
N GLU A 319 -3.66 4.36 -20.34
CA GLU A 319 -3.11 4.42 -21.70
C GLU A 319 -1.99 5.46 -21.83
N ALA A 320 -2.11 6.61 -21.16
CA ALA A 320 -1.06 7.62 -21.16
C ALA A 320 0.20 7.15 -20.43
N VAL A 321 0.04 6.49 -19.27
CA VAL A 321 1.18 5.91 -18.52
C VAL A 321 1.85 4.81 -19.31
N LYS A 322 1.06 3.91 -19.94
CA LYS A 322 1.57 2.85 -20.82
C LYS A 322 2.42 3.40 -21.95
N TYR A 323 2.05 4.55 -22.49
CA TYR A 323 2.81 5.23 -23.53
C TYR A 323 4.08 5.91 -22.98
N MET A 324 3.99 6.62 -21.85
CA MET A 324 5.10 7.43 -21.34
C MET A 324 6.21 6.64 -20.64
N VAL A 325 5.87 5.57 -19.92
CA VAL A 325 6.84 4.78 -19.12
C VAL A 325 8.03 4.30 -19.95
N PRO A 326 7.86 3.57 -21.08
CA PRO A 326 8.99 3.12 -21.88
C PRO A 326 9.83 4.29 -22.43
N ILE A 327 9.18 5.37 -22.87
CA ILE A 327 9.88 6.55 -23.42
C ILE A 327 10.77 7.19 -22.35
N LEU A 328 10.28 7.33 -21.12
CA LEU A 328 11.05 7.92 -20.03
C LEU A 328 12.22 7.01 -19.61
N ILE A 329 12.03 5.69 -19.63
CA ILE A 329 13.12 4.73 -19.39
C ILE A 329 14.20 4.87 -20.47
N GLU A 330 13.83 4.94 -21.75
CA GLU A 330 14.76 5.15 -22.85
C GLU A 330 15.51 6.50 -22.73
N GLN A 331 14.87 7.50 -22.14
CA GLN A 331 15.49 8.79 -21.83
C GLN A 331 16.39 8.76 -20.57
N GLY A 332 16.61 7.59 -19.97
CA GLY A 332 17.50 7.39 -18.83
C GLY A 332 16.87 7.68 -17.47
N TYR A 333 15.53 7.67 -17.37
CA TYR A 333 14.84 7.73 -16.08
C TYR A 333 14.65 6.33 -15.48
N GLN A 334 14.69 6.27 -14.15
CA GLN A 334 14.18 5.17 -13.33
C GLN A 334 12.98 5.68 -12.52
N PHE A 335 11.92 4.88 -12.42
CA PHE A 335 10.82 5.18 -11.52
C PHE A 335 11.05 4.48 -10.17
N ILE A 336 11.09 5.30 -9.11
CA ILE A 336 11.37 4.86 -7.75
C ILE A 336 10.21 5.25 -6.82
N SER A 337 10.22 4.70 -5.60
CA SER A 337 9.26 5.12 -4.58
C SER A 337 9.50 6.57 -4.15
N TYR A 338 8.49 7.20 -3.54
CA TYR A 338 8.65 8.52 -2.93
C TYR A 338 9.64 8.45 -1.75
N GLU A 339 9.60 7.38 -0.94
CA GLU A 339 10.56 7.17 0.14
C GLU A 339 12.01 7.13 -0.37
N ASP A 340 12.29 6.37 -1.42
CA ASP A 340 13.61 6.31 -2.03
C ASP A 340 14.05 7.69 -2.52
N MET A 341 13.14 8.43 -3.17
CA MET A 341 13.41 9.79 -3.64
C MET A 341 13.75 10.74 -2.49
N MET A 342 13.04 10.67 -1.36
CA MET A 342 13.35 11.49 -0.18
C MET A 342 14.70 11.10 0.43
N ASN A 343 15.03 9.82 0.46
CA ASN A 343 16.31 9.34 0.95
C ASN A 343 17.48 9.78 0.06
N ILE A 344 17.27 9.93 -1.26
CA ILE A 344 18.26 10.51 -2.17
C ILE A 344 18.42 12.00 -1.91
N LYS A 345 17.33 12.77 -1.82
CA LYS A 345 17.38 14.24 -1.65
C LYS A 345 17.97 14.70 -0.32
N ASN A 346 17.93 13.83 0.69
CA ASN A 346 18.48 14.10 2.02
C ASN A 346 19.95 13.65 2.20
N ARG A 347 20.57 13.05 1.16
CA ARG A 347 22.02 12.81 1.09
C ARG A 347 22.72 14.04 0.53
#